data_AF-A0A0C9QSE4-F1
#
_entry.id   AF-A0A0C9QSE4-F1
#
_cell.length_a   1.000
_cell.length_b   1.000
_cell.length_c   1.000
_cell.angle_alpha   90.00
_cell.angle_beta   90.00
_cell.angle_gamma   90.00
#
_symmetry.space_group_name_H-M   'P 1'
#
loop_
_entity.id
_entity.type
_entity.pdbx_description
1 polymer ?
#
loop_
_entity_poly.entity_id
_entity_poly.type
_entity_poly.pdbx_seq_one_letter_code
_entity_poly.pdbx_strand_id
1 'polypeptide(L)'
;MIMCFKKYPPGGDDILPMSILRDAYLRNGSYNVFVVDWGALSAAPCYPAAISNLQPVARCLAQTLTTLRHLGLPILRTTCVGHSLGAHLCGMMANFLLFRMHKIIGLDPARPLVHPRLV
;
A
#
# COMPACT_ATOMS: atom_id res chain seq x y z
N MET A 1 3.72 4.16 -9.99
CA MET A 1 2.53 4.13 -9.13
C MET A 1 2.55 2.87 -8.30
N ILE A 2 2.33 2.98 -6.99
CA ILE A 2 2.40 1.87 -6.04
C ILE A 2 0.99 1.63 -5.50
N MET A 3 0.57 0.38 -5.49
CA MET A 3 -0.74 -0.09 -5.10
C MET A 3 -0.57 -1.07 -3.94
N CYS A 4 -1.05 -0.69 -2.76
CA CYS A 4 -0.96 -1.54 -1.55
C CYS A 4 -2.29 -2.26 -1.30
N PHE A 5 -2.23 -3.58 -1.13
CA PHE A 5 -3.42 -4.42 -1.04
C PHE A 5 -3.46 -5.34 0.19
N LYS A 6 -4.59 -5.35 0.90
CA LYS A 6 -4.91 -6.39 1.89
C LYS A 6 -5.59 -7.58 1.20
N LYS A 7 -5.01 -8.78 1.26
CA LYS A 7 -5.63 -10.02 0.80
C LYS A 7 -6.76 -10.44 1.75
N TYR A 8 -7.96 -10.67 1.20
CA TYR A 8 -9.08 -11.35 1.85
C TYR A 8 -9.21 -12.75 1.21
N PRO A 9 -9.81 -13.75 1.89
CA PRO A 9 -9.19 -15.00 2.38
C PRO A 9 -8.61 -15.94 1.28
N PRO A 10 -7.93 -17.05 1.64
CA PRO A 10 -7.40 -17.99 0.65
C PRO A 10 -8.55 -18.81 0.05
N GLY A 11 -8.85 -18.64 -1.24
CA GLY A 11 -9.71 -19.60 -1.96
C GLY A 11 -10.75 -19.07 -2.93
N GLY A 12 -10.44 -18.06 -3.74
CA GLY A 12 -11.32 -17.67 -4.85
C GLY A 12 -10.59 -16.81 -5.87
N ASP A 13 -10.79 -17.08 -7.15
CA ASP A 13 -10.37 -16.24 -8.28
C ASP A 13 -11.22 -14.95 -8.33
N ASP A 14 -11.27 -14.25 -7.20
CA ASP A 14 -12.07 -13.05 -7.02
C ASP A 14 -11.22 -11.84 -7.40
N ILE A 15 -11.72 -11.09 -8.37
CA ILE A 15 -11.09 -9.88 -8.90
C ILE A 15 -10.83 -8.91 -7.74
N LEU A 16 -9.59 -8.90 -7.25
CA LEU A 16 -9.19 -8.06 -6.12
C LEU A 16 -9.38 -6.58 -6.50
N PRO A 17 -9.89 -5.70 -5.63
CA PRO A 17 -10.09 -4.28 -5.95
C PRO A 17 -8.86 -3.60 -6.58
N MET A 18 -7.66 -4.02 -6.17
CA MET A 18 -6.41 -3.51 -6.72
C MET A 18 -6.04 -4.07 -8.10
N SER A 19 -6.57 -5.23 -8.49
CA SER A 19 -6.44 -5.75 -9.86
C SER A 19 -7.25 -4.92 -10.85
N ILE A 20 -8.49 -4.54 -10.50
CA ILE A 20 -9.31 -3.62 -11.29
C ILE A 20 -8.60 -2.29 -11.44
N LEU A 21 -8.07 -1.76 -10.33
CA LEU A 21 -7.38 -0.48 -10.34
C LEU A 21 -6.09 -0.55 -11.19
N ARG A 22 -5.28 -1.60 -11.03
CA ARG A 22 -4.10 -1.86 -11.87
C ARG A 22 -4.48 -1.81 -13.35
N ASP A 23 -5.49 -2.58 -13.74
CA ASP A 23 -5.89 -2.71 -15.14
C ASP A 23 -6.45 -1.39 -15.69
N ALA A 24 -7.19 -0.62 -14.87
CA ALA A 24 -7.66 0.70 -15.25
C ALA A 24 -6.50 1.66 -15.54
N TYR A 25 -5.46 1.68 -14.71
CA TYR A 25 -4.28 2.50 -14.96
C TYR A 25 -3.49 2.04 -16.18
N LEU A 26 -3.30 0.72 -16.35
CA LEU A 26 -2.60 0.17 -17.53
C LEU A 26 -3.36 0.46 -18.84
N ARG A 27 -4.70 0.49 -18.82
CA ARG A 27 -5.52 0.86 -19.99
C ARG A 27 -5.52 2.36 -20.27
N ASN A 28 -5.42 3.20 -19.23
CA ASN A 28 -5.50 4.65 -19.38
C ASN A 28 -4.19 5.30 -19.84
N GLY A 29 -3.05 4.59 -19.76
CA GLY A 29 -1.78 5.10 -20.28
C GLY A 29 -0.56 4.31 -19.81
N SER A 30 0.63 4.85 -20.07
CA SER A 30 1.89 4.23 -19.68
C SER A 30 2.22 4.50 -18.20
N TYR A 31 1.81 3.59 -17.32
CA TYR A 31 2.14 3.63 -15.90
C TYR A 31 2.97 2.42 -15.49
N ASN A 32 4.02 2.65 -14.69
CA ASN A 32 4.63 1.58 -13.89
C ASN A 32 3.72 1.30 -12.70
N VAL A 33 3.15 0.10 -12.61
CA VAL A 33 2.25 -0.29 -11.52
C VAL A 33 2.92 -1.37 -10.66
N PHE A 34 3.18 -1.03 -9.39
CA PHE A 34 3.72 -1.97 -8.39
C PHE A 34 2.60 -2.39 -7.46
N VAL A 35 2.24 -3.68 -7.45
CA VAL A 35 1.25 -4.22 -6.51
C VAL A 35 1.96 -4.88 -5.35
N VAL A 36 1.65 -4.45 -4.13
CA VAL A 36 2.22 -4.99 -2.90
C VAL A 36 1.21 -5.95 -2.26
N ASP A 37 1.54 -7.24 -2.29
CA ASP A 37 0.82 -8.27 -1.54
C ASP A 37 1.45 -8.45 -0.15
N TRP A 38 0.72 -8.05 0.88
CA TRP A 38 1.04 -8.30 2.30
C TRP A 38 -0.06 -9.15 2.97
N GLY A 39 -0.75 -9.95 2.18
CA GLY A 39 -1.84 -10.84 2.61
C GLY A 39 -1.44 -11.80 3.71
N ALA A 40 -0.25 -12.39 3.62
CA ALA A 40 0.28 -13.30 4.65
C ALA A 40 0.39 -12.65 6.04
N LEU A 41 0.63 -11.34 6.10
CA LEU A 41 0.79 -10.58 7.34
C LEU A 41 -0.51 -9.95 7.82
N SER A 42 -1.60 -10.06 7.04
CA SER A 42 -2.89 -9.43 7.31
C SER A 42 -4.06 -10.40 7.32
N ALA A 43 -3.74 -11.70 7.30
CA ALA A 43 -4.70 -12.78 7.24
C ALA A 43 -5.63 -12.79 8.46
N ALA A 44 -6.90 -13.11 8.21
CA ALA A 44 -7.87 -13.38 9.26
C ALA A 44 -7.44 -14.61 10.08
N PRO A 45 -7.87 -14.74 11.36
CA PRO A 45 -8.89 -13.93 12.06
C PRO A 45 -8.33 -12.75 12.88
N CYS A 46 -7.01 -12.64 13.05
CA CYS A 46 -6.41 -11.70 14.01
C CYS A 46 -6.19 -10.29 13.42
N TYR A 47 -7.23 -9.47 13.40
CA TYR A 47 -7.13 -8.07 12.95
C TYR A 47 -6.11 -7.21 13.73
N PRO A 48 -5.95 -7.33 15.06
CA PRO A 48 -4.89 -6.61 15.78
C PRO A 48 -3.48 -6.95 15.30
N ALA A 49 -3.21 -8.21 14.97
CA ALA A 49 -1.92 -8.62 14.42
C ALA A 49 -1.66 -7.94 13.05
N ALA A 50 -2.70 -7.82 12.21
CA ALA A 50 -2.60 -7.09 10.95
C ALA A 50 -2.24 -5.61 11.15
N ILE A 51 -2.74 -4.98 12.22
CA ILE A 51 -2.37 -3.60 12.59
C ILE A 51 -0.91 -3.53 13.06
N SER A 52 -0.49 -4.43 13.96
CA SER A 52 0.90 -4.49 14.42
C SER A 52 1.89 -4.73 13.28
N ASN A 53 1.47 -5.46 12.25
CA ASN A 53 2.27 -5.71 11.05
C ASN A 53 2.35 -4.53 10.08
N LEU A 54 1.54 -3.47 10.23
CA LEU A 54 1.65 -2.29 9.35
C LEU A 54 3.03 -1.65 9.42
N GLN A 55 3.59 -1.51 10.63
CA GLN A 55 4.88 -0.87 10.83
C GLN A 55 6.06 -1.57 10.15
N PRO A 56 6.30 -2.88 10.33
CA PRO A 56 7.36 -3.57 9.62
C PRO A 56 7.15 -3.56 8.10
N VAL A 57 5.90 -3.69 7.62
CA VAL A 57 5.61 -3.62 6.17
C VAL A 57 5.90 -2.23 5.62
N ALA A 58 5.45 -1.17 6.31
CA ALA A 58 5.69 0.22 5.90
C ALA A 58 7.18 0.55 5.83
N ARG A 59 7.98 0.07 6.79
CA ARG A 59 9.44 0.25 6.79
C ARG A 59 10.08 -0.45 5.60
N CYS A 60 9.70 -1.70 5.33
CA CYS A 60 10.20 -2.47 4.18
C CYS A 60 9.86 -1.77 2.85
N LEU A 61 8.62 -1.27 2.72
CA LEU A 61 8.19 -0.52 1.54
C LEU A 61 8.94 0.80 1.38
N ALA A 62 9.20 1.53 2.47
CA ALA A 62 9.94 2.77 2.44
C ALA A 62 11.40 2.56 1.99
N GLN A 63 12.05 1.49 2.47
CA GLN A 63 13.38 1.09 2.02
C GLN A 63 13.38 0.72 0.54
N THR A 64 12.44 -0.11 0.11
CA THR A 64 12.29 -0.50 -1.30
C THR A 64 12.09 0.72 -2.20
N LEU A 65 11.24 1.65 -1.79
CA LEU A 65 10.98 2.87 -2.54
C LEU A 65 12.20 3.80 -2.58
N THR A 66 12.97 3.86 -1.50
CA THR A 66 14.22 4.61 -1.46
C THR A 66 15.24 4.03 -2.43
N THR A 67 15.35 2.70 -2.51
CA THR A 67 16.19 2.02 -3.50
C THR A 67 15.70 2.32 -4.93
N LEU A 68 14.40 2.22 -5.20
CA LEU A 68 13.83 2.56 -6.52
C LEU A 68 14.09 4.02 -6.90
N ARG A 69 14.02 4.94 -5.94
CA ARG A 69 14.38 6.35 -6.16
C ARG A 69 15.82 6.48 -6.63
N HIS A 70 16.76 5.80 -5.97
CA HIS A 70 18.17 5.83 -6.35
C HIS A 70 18.41 5.21 -7.74
N LEU A 71 17.56 4.28 -8.16
CA LEU A 71 17.54 3.70 -9.51
C LEU A 71 16.82 4.58 -10.55
N GLY A 72 16.39 5.79 -10.19
CA GLY A 72 15.79 6.76 -11.12
C GLY A 72 14.26 6.85 -11.10
N LEU A 73 13.57 6.26 -10.12
CA LEU A 73 12.12 6.40 -9.99
C LEU A 73 11.73 7.88 -9.74
N PRO A 74 10.88 8.49 -10.60
CA PRO A 74 10.48 9.89 -10.44
C PRO A 74 9.49 10.05 -9.28
N ILE A 75 9.97 10.51 -8.12
CA ILE A 75 9.14 10.71 -6.92
C ILE A 75 7.97 11.68 -7.16
N LEU A 76 8.20 12.74 -7.93
CA LEU A 76 7.17 13.73 -8.29
C LEU A 76 6.03 13.15 -9.13
N ARG A 77 6.20 11.94 -9.69
CA ARG A 77 5.16 11.22 -10.45
C ARG A 77 4.76 9.91 -9.76
N THR A 78 5.15 9.72 -8.51
CA THR A 78 4.87 8.50 -7.75
C THR A 78 3.69 8.72 -6.81
N THR A 79 2.63 7.95 -7.05
CA THR A 79 1.42 7.93 -6.22
C THR A 79 1.32 6.60 -5.48
N CYS A 80 1.02 6.61 -4.18
CA CYS A 80 0.62 5.43 -3.42
C CYS A 80 -0.90 5.38 -3.32
N VAL A 81 -1.49 4.25 -3.68
CA VAL A 81 -2.93 4.02 -3.54
C VAL A 81 -3.14 2.81 -2.63
N GLY A 82 -3.92 2.97 -1.58
CA GLY A 82 -4.17 1.92 -0.60
C GLY A 82 -5.63 1.83 -0.22
N HIS A 83 -6.15 0.60 -0.14
CA HIS A 83 -7.52 0.32 0.30
C HIS A 83 -7.57 -0.19 1.75
N SER A 84 -8.55 0.25 2.54
CA SER A 84 -8.72 -0.20 3.93
C SER A 84 -7.46 0.01 4.78
N LEU A 85 -6.86 -1.04 5.36
CA LEU A 85 -5.58 -0.95 6.07
C LEU A 85 -4.42 -0.51 5.16
N GLY A 86 -4.51 -0.75 3.85
CA GLY A 86 -3.51 -0.29 2.88
C GLY A 86 -3.43 1.24 2.77
N ALA A 87 -4.51 1.97 3.08
CA ALA A 87 -4.49 3.44 3.11
C ALA A 87 -3.55 3.94 4.22
N HIS A 88 -3.68 3.35 5.42
CA HIS A 88 -2.78 3.63 6.55
C HIS A 88 -1.36 3.20 6.26
N LEU A 89 -1.17 2.07 5.57
CA LEU A 89 0.15 1.61 5.15
C LEU A 89 0.85 2.63 4.23
N CYS A 90 0.14 3.22 3.26
CA CYS A 90 0.69 4.29 2.42
C CYS A 90 1.09 5.53 3.24
N GLY A 91 0.26 5.95 4.19
CA GLY A 91 0.55 7.07 5.09
C GLY A 91 1.77 6.80 5.97
N MET A 92 1.77 5.67 6.66
CA MET A 92 2.85 5.25 7.55
C MET A 92 4.18 5.05 6.81
N MET A 93 4.16 4.48 5.60
CA MET A 93 5.34 4.36 4.76
C MET A 93 5.97 5.74 4.50
N ALA A 94 5.16 6.76 4.25
CA ALA A 94 5.65 8.12 3.98
C ALA A 94 6.40 8.73 5.17
N ASN A 95 6.06 8.36 6.41
CA ASN A 95 6.77 8.79 7.61
C ASN A 95 8.20 8.22 7.69
N PHE A 96 8.49 7.13 6.99
CA PHE A 96 9.83 6.52 6.93
C PHE A 96 10.66 6.98 5.74
N LEU A 97 10.12 7.82 4.85
CA LEU A 97 10.84 8.33 3.69
C LEU A 97 11.59 9.61 4.04
N LEU A 98 12.84 9.72 3.57
CA LEU A 98 13.63 10.96 3.65
C LEU A 98 13.22 11.99 2.59
N PHE A 99 12.15 11.74 1.86
CA PHE A 99 11.63 12.60 0.81
C PHE A 99 10.10 12.56 0.80
N ARG A 100 9.50 13.65 0.34
CA ARG A 100 8.05 13.77 0.28
C ARG A 100 7.48 13.00 -0.91
N MET A 101 6.57 12.08 -0.63
CA MET A 101 5.78 11.41 -1.67
C MET A 101 4.86 12.42 -2.37
N HIS A 102 4.70 12.30 -3.68
CA HIS A 102 3.88 13.24 -4.45
C HIS A 102 2.40 13.19 -4.06
N LYS A 103 1.84 11.98 -3.96
CA LYS A 103 0.40 11.79 -3.71
C LYS A 103 0.12 10.47 -3.01
N ILE A 104 -0.81 10.49 -2.07
CA ILE A 104 -1.36 9.31 -1.41
C ILE A 104 -2.88 9.34 -1.60
N ILE A 105 -3.47 8.22 -2.01
CA ILE A 105 -4.91 8.04 -2.20
C ILE A 105 -5.35 6.91 -1.27
N GLY A 106 -6.16 7.25 -0.27
CA GLY A 106 -6.80 6.29 0.64
C GLY A 106 -8.20 5.94 0.14
N LEU A 107 -8.42 4.68 -0.22
CA LEU A 107 -9.72 4.14 -0.61
C LEU A 107 -10.36 3.48 0.60
N ASP A 108 -11.42 4.08 1.14
CA ASP A 108 -12.11 3.62 2.35
C ASP A 108 -11.16 3.26 3.53
N PRO A 109 -10.42 4.23 4.11
CA PRO A 109 -9.43 3.94 5.14
C PRO A 109 -10.03 3.24 6.36
N ALA A 110 -9.38 2.17 6.84
CA ALA A 110 -9.90 1.36 7.93
C ALA A 110 -10.06 2.17 9.22
N ARG A 111 -11.22 2.05 9.88
CA ARG A 111 -11.56 2.80 11.10
C ARG A 111 -11.33 2.04 12.41
N PRO A 112 -11.61 0.72 12.53
CA PRO A 112 -11.46 0.02 13.81
C PRO A 112 -9.98 -0.09 14.21
N LEU A 113 -9.67 0.20 15.48
CA LEU A 113 -8.37 -0.02 16.15
C LEU A 113 -7.16 0.73 15.57
N VAL A 114 -7.34 1.55 14.53
CA VAL A 114 -6.30 2.45 14.04
C VAL A 114 -6.33 3.72 14.90
N HIS A 115 -5.55 3.71 15.99
CA HIS A 115 -5.45 4.84 16.91
C HIS A 115 -4.55 5.95 16.31
N PRO A 116 -4.79 7.25 16.59
CA PRO A 116 -3.97 8.35 16.05
C PRO A 116 -2.47 8.27 16.37
N ARG A 117 -2.07 7.46 17.34
CA ARG A 117 -0.66 7.23 17.70
C ARG A 117 0.03 6.15 16.85
N LEU A 118 -0.72 5.44 16.01
CA LEU A 118 -0.21 4.38 15.14
C LEU A 118 0.00 4.84 13.69
N VAL A 119 -0.42 6.04 13.30
CA VAL A 119 -0.36 6.54 11.92
C VAL A 119 0.36 7.87 11.84
#